data_AF-A0A8J3BTJ1-F1
#
_entry.id   AF-A0A8J3BTJ1-F1
#
_cell.length_a   1.000
_cell.length_b   1.000
_cell.length_c   1.000
_cell.angle_alpha   90.00
_cell.angle_beta   90.00
_cell.angle_gamma   90.00
#
_symmetry.space_group_name_H-M   'P 1'
#
loop_
_entity.id
_entity.type
_entity.pdbx_description
1 polymer ?
#
loop_
_entity_poly.entity_id
_entity_poly.type
_entity_poly.pdbx_seq_one_letter_code
_entity_poly.pdbx_strand_id
1 'polypeptide(L)'
;MTEPSAPEMLAAAGVAFVGEVQQRDAANVPGLATDDPTAIVRVERVVKAPAEVGLAAGVAVTLRLGSPSPPLSVGDRFLFFADGWIYAETIALIEVGRLPVEGAAAALMATGGPDAPATDAMHALSQDEVVTHAREADAVVRARVVALTDAAPQAEPREHDPLVWIATLAVDLAVKGDIGGRSEVAVAYANSQDVQWRSALKPKAGQAGLWLLHGPQTGWPGTAAFSVLHAMDLQPSIQLDLLRERGI
;
A
#
# COMPACT_ATOMS: atom_id res chain seq x y z
N MET A 1 10.92 2.13 -24.20
CA MET A 1 10.61 2.71 -22.88
C MET A 1 11.93 2.74 -22.12
N THR A 2 12.35 3.92 -21.68
CA THR A 2 13.58 4.10 -20.90
C THR A 2 13.36 3.49 -19.51
N GLU A 3 14.27 2.66 -19.02
CA GLU A 3 14.18 2.17 -17.64
C GLU A 3 14.21 3.38 -16.68
N PRO A 4 13.35 3.41 -15.64
CA PRO A 4 13.34 4.51 -14.69
C PRO A 4 14.70 4.63 -14.01
N SER A 5 15.18 5.86 -13.85
CA SER A 5 16.46 6.13 -13.20
C SER A 5 16.40 5.87 -11.69
N ALA A 6 17.55 5.65 -11.05
CA ALA A 6 17.61 5.39 -9.61
C ALA A 6 16.92 6.47 -8.74
N PRO A 7 17.06 7.77 -9.01
CA PRO A 7 16.34 8.81 -8.28
C PRO A 7 14.82 8.75 -8.47
N GLU A 8 14.35 8.41 -9.67
CA GLU A 8 12.91 8.25 -9.95
C GLU A 8 12.32 7.06 -9.19
N MET A 9 13.03 5.92 -9.17
CA MET A 9 12.62 4.75 -8.39
C MET A 9 12.65 5.03 -6.88
N LEU A 10 13.66 5.75 -6.38
CA LEU A 10 13.75 6.11 -4.97
C LEU A 10 12.62 7.07 -4.54
N ALA A 11 12.27 8.04 -5.39
CA ALA A 11 11.17 8.97 -5.14
C ALA A 11 9.82 8.27 -5.16
N ALA A 12 9.61 7.33 -6.09
CA ALA A 12 8.35 6.58 -6.21
C ALA A 12 8.15 5.53 -5.11
N ALA A 13 9.23 4.97 -4.55
CA ALA A 13 9.14 3.91 -3.56
C ALA A 13 8.91 4.42 -2.14
N GLY A 14 8.01 3.78 -1.39
CA GLY A 14 7.86 3.98 0.05
C GLY A 14 9.01 3.40 0.88
N VAL A 15 9.70 2.38 0.36
CA VAL A 15 10.80 1.67 1.02
C VAL A 15 11.92 1.38 0.02
N ALA A 16 13.18 1.56 0.42
CA ALA A 16 14.37 1.10 -0.30
C ALA A 16 15.34 0.38 0.64
N PHE A 17 15.85 -0.77 0.22
CA PHE A 17 16.76 -1.57 1.03
C PHE A 17 17.69 -2.44 0.17
N VAL A 18 18.89 -2.70 0.68
CA VAL A 18 19.77 -3.73 0.15
C VAL A 18 19.33 -5.06 0.73
N GLY A 19 19.11 -6.05 -0.14
CA GLY A 19 18.68 -7.38 0.27
C GLY A 19 19.22 -8.49 -0.61
N GLU A 20 19.22 -9.69 -0.04
CA GLU A 20 19.63 -10.94 -0.71
C GLU A 20 18.42 -11.85 -0.88
N VAL A 21 18.22 -12.35 -2.10
CA VAL A 21 17.13 -13.27 -2.43
C VAL A 21 17.39 -14.63 -1.78
N GLN A 22 16.53 -15.05 -0.86
CA GLN A 22 16.63 -16.33 -0.17
C GLN A 22 15.83 -17.43 -0.88
N GLN A 23 14.63 -17.10 -1.34
CA GLN A 23 13.71 -18.05 -1.99
C GLN A 23 12.93 -17.36 -3.09
N ARG A 24 12.51 -18.14 -4.09
CA ARG A 24 11.62 -17.73 -5.17
C ARG A 24 10.27 -18.42 -5.06
N ASP A 25 9.26 -17.78 -5.62
CA ASP A 25 7.90 -18.28 -5.72
C ASP A 25 7.38 -18.70 -4.34
N ALA A 26 7.73 -17.88 -3.34
CA ALA A 26 7.54 -18.13 -1.92
C ALA A 26 7.17 -16.84 -1.19
N ALA A 27 6.36 -16.99 -0.14
CA ALA A 27 5.93 -15.93 0.74
C ALA A 27 6.01 -16.38 2.21
N ASN A 28 6.43 -15.47 3.08
CA ASN A 28 6.45 -15.67 4.54
C ASN A 28 5.27 -14.99 5.25
N VAL A 29 4.29 -14.52 4.49
CA VAL A 29 3.08 -13.85 4.97
C VAL A 29 1.94 -14.87 4.95
N PRO A 30 1.34 -15.23 6.11
CA PRO A 30 0.26 -16.21 6.16
C PRO A 30 -0.93 -15.82 5.28
N GLY A 31 -1.42 -16.77 4.48
CA GLY A 31 -2.61 -16.59 3.63
C GLY A 31 -2.38 -15.87 2.30
N LEU A 32 -1.13 -15.55 1.94
CA LEU A 32 -0.81 -15.02 0.62
C LEU A 32 -0.80 -16.15 -0.42
N ALA A 33 -1.64 -16.05 -1.45
CA ALA A 33 -1.59 -16.98 -2.58
C ALA A 33 -0.28 -16.81 -3.36
N THR A 34 0.40 -17.91 -3.68
CA THR A 34 1.70 -17.94 -4.37
C THR A 34 1.60 -17.76 -5.88
N ASP A 35 0.42 -17.39 -6.39
CA ASP A 35 0.14 -17.28 -7.82
C ASP A 35 0.78 -16.02 -8.45
N ASP A 36 1.13 -15.03 -7.61
CA ASP A 36 1.92 -13.86 -7.99
C ASP A 36 3.44 -14.21 -7.92
N PRO A 37 4.27 -13.72 -8.87
CA PRO A 37 5.71 -13.95 -8.82
C PRO A 37 6.30 -13.26 -7.59
N THR A 38 6.63 -14.04 -6.57
CA THR A 38 7.08 -13.57 -5.27
C THR A 38 8.47 -14.09 -4.94
N ALA A 39 9.16 -13.42 -4.03
CA ALA A 39 10.44 -13.87 -3.51
C ALA A 39 10.54 -13.53 -2.02
N ILE A 40 11.23 -14.37 -1.26
CA ILE A 40 11.64 -14.02 0.11
C ILE A 40 13.01 -13.36 0.02
N VAL A 41 13.12 -12.12 0.48
CA VAL A 41 14.36 -11.34 0.47
C VAL A 41 14.78 -11.05 1.92
N ARG A 42 16.01 -11.39 2.28
CA ARG A 42 16.60 -11.02 3.56
C ARG A 42 17.16 -9.60 3.45
N VAL A 43 16.70 -8.71 4.31
CA VAL A 43 17.21 -7.34 4.38
C VAL A 43 18.60 -7.37 4.98
N GLU A 44 19.57 -6.81 4.27
CA GLU A 44 20.92 -6.61 4.79
C GLU A 44 21.07 -5.21 5.37
N ARG A 45 20.51 -4.21 4.67
CA ARG A 45 20.61 -2.80 5.07
C ARG A 45 19.41 -2.02 4.56
N VAL A 46 18.82 -1.21 5.42
CA VAL A 46 17.77 -0.27 5.04
C VAL A 46 18.41 1.01 4.51
N VAL A 47 17.96 1.46 3.34
CA VAL A 47 18.38 2.74 2.73
C VAL A 47 17.35 3.82 3.03
N LYS A 48 16.08 3.46 2.89
CA LYS A 48 14.92 4.30 3.19
C LYS A 48 13.82 3.39 3.67
N ALA A 49 13.35 3.60 4.88
CA ALA A 49 12.09 3.06 5.35
C ALA A 49 11.65 3.99 6.46
N PRO A 50 10.37 4.32 6.56
CA PRO A 50 9.93 5.02 7.74
C PRO A 50 10.06 4.08 8.96
N ALA A 51 10.32 4.65 10.14
CA ALA A 51 10.81 3.91 11.31
C ALA A 51 9.83 2.83 11.79
N GLU A 52 8.55 2.99 11.48
CA GLU A 52 7.43 2.21 11.95
C GLU A 52 7.21 0.92 11.13
N VAL A 53 7.92 0.73 9.99
CA VAL A 53 7.84 -0.54 9.21
C VAL A 53 8.43 -1.70 10.01
N GLY A 54 9.32 -1.42 10.97
CA GLY A 54 10.11 -2.47 11.62
C GLY A 54 11.05 -3.19 10.65
N LEU A 55 11.31 -2.60 9.47
CA LEU A 55 12.29 -3.12 8.53
C LEU A 55 13.67 -2.91 9.13
N ALA A 56 14.38 -4.00 9.36
CA ALA A 56 15.72 -3.98 9.93
C ALA A 56 16.60 -5.02 9.24
N ALA A 57 17.91 -4.85 9.37
CA ALA A 57 18.86 -5.86 8.94
C ALA A 57 18.54 -7.21 9.61
N GLY A 58 18.58 -8.28 8.82
CA GLY A 58 18.25 -9.65 9.23
C GLY A 58 16.78 -10.03 9.06
N VAL A 59 15.86 -9.08 8.86
CA VAL A 59 14.44 -9.38 8.64
C VAL A 59 14.24 -9.96 7.24
N ALA A 60 13.40 -11.00 7.13
CA ALA A 60 12.95 -11.55 5.86
C ALA A 60 11.62 -10.92 5.45
N VAL A 61 11.54 -10.40 4.23
CA VAL A 61 10.31 -9.83 3.66
C VAL A 61 9.86 -10.64 2.45
N THR A 62 8.55 -10.68 2.25
CA THR A 62 7.98 -11.14 0.97
C THR A 62 8.01 -9.98 0.00
N LEU A 63 8.59 -10.17 -1.18
CA LEU A 63 8.60 -9.18 -2.25
C LEU A 63 7.83 -9.74 -3.44
N ARG A 64 6.76 -9.05 -3.86
CA ARG A 64 6.11 -9.32 -5.15
C ARG A 64 6.89 -8.63 -6.24
N LEU A 65 7.34 -9.40 -7.23
CA LEU A 65 8.18 -8.93 -8.32
C LEU A 65 7.34 -8.19 -9.36
N GLY A 66 7.84 -7.04 -9.81
CA GLY A 66 7.23 -6.28 -10.89
C GLY A 66 7.44 -6.97 -12.23
N SER A 67 6.49 -6.84 -13.16
CA SER A 67 6.66 -7.25 -14.56
C SER A 67 6.76 -6.02 -15.47
N PRO A 68 7.75 -5.93 -16.38
CA PRO A 68 8.84 -6.87 -16.63
C PRO A 68 10.08 -6.57 -15.78
N SER A 69 10.53 -7.51 -14.95
CA SER A 69 11.83 -7.44 -14.28
C SER A 69 12.70 -8.64 -14.66
N PRO A 70 14.04 -8.49 -14.79
CA PRO A 70 14.94 -9.61 -15.06
C PRO A 70 14.73 -10.72 -14.02
N PRO A 71 14.72 -12.01 -14.37
CA PRO A 71 14.49 -13.07 -13.40
C PRO A 71 15.54 -13.04 -12.27
N LEU A 72 15.08 -13.12 -11.02
CA LEU A 72 15.94 -13.25 -9.84
C LEU A 72 16.49 -14.66 -9.71
N SER A 73 17.67 -14.82 -9.12
CA SER A 73 18.20 -16.10 -8.65
C SER A 73 18.39 -16.07 -7.14
N VAL A 74 18.32 -17.24 -6.50
CA VAL A 74 18.66 -17.36 -5.08
C VAL A 74 20.14 -16.98 -4.89
N GLY A 75 20.41 -16.13 -3.89
CA GLY A 75 21.72 -15.55 -3.63
C GLY A 75 21.98 -14.23 -4.34
N ASP A 76 21.10 -13.79 -5.25
CA ASP A 76 21.25 -12.48 -5.88
C ASP A 76 21.07 -11.36 -4.85
N ARG A 77 21.85 -10.30 -5.02
CA ARG A 77 21.84 -9.12 -4.16
C ARG A 77 21.51 -7.89 -4.98
N PHE A 78 20.55 -7.10 -4.51
CA PHE A 78 20.13 -5.86 -5.15
C PHE A 78 19.80 -4.79 -4.13
N LEU A 79 19.87 -3.53 -4.56
CA LEU A 79 19.10 -2.45 -3.96
C LEU A 79 17.68 -2.51 -4.53
N PHE A 80 16.73 -2.87 -3.69
CA PHE A 80 15.31 -2.93 -4.03
C PHE A 80 14.63 -1.60 -3.69
N PHE A 81 13.75 -1.18 -4.58
CA PHE A 81 12.79 -0.09 -4.39
C PHE A 81 11.40 -0.71 -4.39
N ALA A 82 10.63 -0.46 -3.34
CA ALA A 82 9.37 -1.14 -3.14
C ALA A 82 8.36 -0.31 -2.36
N ASP A 83 7.08 -0.67 -2.54
CA ASP A 83 5.97 -0.14 -1.78
C ASP A 83 5.39 -1.17 -0.82
N GLY A 84 4.78 -0.67 0.25
CA GLY A 84 4.05 -1.50 1.20
C GLY A 84 2.89 -2.25 0.56
N TRP A 85 2.78 -3.55 0.82
CA TRP A 85 1.63 -4.33 0.40
C TRP A 85 0.84 -4.89 1.58
N ILE A 86 1.51 -5.63 2.47
CA ILE A 86 0.89 -6.24 3.64
C ILE A 86 1.83 -6.05 4.83
N TYR A 87 1.26 -5.57 5.93
CA TYR A 87 1.98 -5.42 7.19
C TYR A 87 1.29 -6.30 8.23
N ALA A 88 1.87 -7.46 8.53
CA ALA A 88 1.40 -8.45 9.50
C ALA A 88 2.54 -8.81 10.47
N GLU A 89 2.62 -10.07 10.93
CA GLU A 89 3.82 -10.56 11.66
C GLU A 89 5.08 -10.47 10.81
N THR A 90 4.92 -10.59 9.49
CA THR A 90 5.94 -10.37 8.46
C THR A 90 5.45 -9.31 7.46
N ILE A 91 6.40 -8.75 6.70
CA ILE A 91 6.14 -7.65 5.77
C ILE A 91 6.10 -8.19 4.33
N ALA A 92 5.05 -7.84 3.58
CA ALA A 92 5.00 -7.96 2.13
C ALA A 92 5.18 -6.61 1.47
N LEU A 93 6.01 -6.56 0.44
CA LEU A 93 6.31 -5.39 -0.36
C LEU A 93 6.01 -5.69 -1.85
N ILE A 94 5.75 -4.65 -2.63
CA ILE A 94 5.62 -4.71 -4.09
C ILE A 94 6.82 -4.00 -4.70
N GLU A 95 7.55 -4.69 -5.56
CA GLU A 95 8.70 -4.12 -6.25
C GLU A 95 8.28 -3.01 -7.22
N VAL A 96 8.88 -1.84 -7.04
CA VAL A 96 8.88 -0.72 -7.99
C VAL A 96 10.05 -0.86 -8.96
N GLY A 97 11.19 -1.36 -8.48
CA GLY A 97 12.35 -1.69 -9.30
C GLY A 97 13.56 -2.11 -8.47
N ARG A 98 14.67 -2.41 -9.13
CA ARG A 98 15.92 -2.82 -8.46
C ARG A 98 17.16 -2.43 -9.24
N LEU A 99 18.27 -2.30 -8.52
CA LEU A 99 19.60 -2.04 -9.09
C LEU A 99 20.66 -2.99 -8.51
N PRO A 100 21.63 -3.46 -9.31
CA PRO A 100 22.77 -4.22 -8.81
C PRO A 100 23.49 -3.43 -7.71
N VAL A 101 23.99 -4.12 -6.69
CA VAL A 101 24.64 -3.46 -5.54
C VAL A 101 25.88 -2.67 -5.97
N GLU A 102 26.58 -3.12 -7.01
CA GLU A 102 27.73 -2.44 -7.62
C GLU A 102 27.33 -1.09 -8.26
N GLY A 103 26.11 -0.98 -8.79
CA GLY A 103 25.52 0.26 -9.28
C GLY A 103 24.87 1.12 -8.19
N ALA A 104 24.58 0.53 -7.03
CA ALA A 104 23.90 1.20 -5.93
C ALA A 104 24.75 2.29 -5.27
N ALA A 105 26.09 2.17 -5.27
CA ALA A 105 26.96 3.23 -4.76
C ALA A 105 26.80 4.54 -5.55
N ALA A 106 26.69 4.46 -6.88
CA ALA A 106 26.43 5.62 -7.72
C ALA A 106 25.00 6.17 -7.51
N ALA A 107 24.00 5.30 -7.29
CA ALA A 107 22.63 5.73 -6.97
C ALA A 107 22.53 6.44 -5.61
N LEU A 108 23.21 5.94 -4.56
CA LEU A 108 23.29 6.60 -3.25
C LEU A 108 24.07 7.93 -3.29
N MET A 109 25.04 8.08 -4.20
CA MET A 109 25.76 9.35 -4.40
C MET A 109 25.00 10.34 -5.29
N ALA A 110 24.31 9.88 -6.34
CA ALA A 110 23.50 10.72 -7.22
C ALA A 110 22.23 11.27 -6.54
N THR A 111 21.81 10.64 -5.45
CA THR A 111 20.72 11.07 -4.57
C THR A 111 21.21 12.02 -3.48
N GLY A 112 22.45 12.54 -3.53
CA GLY A 112 22.92 13.57 -2.60
C GLY A 112 22.96 13.14 -1.13
N GLY A 113 23.14 11.84 -0.86
CA GLY A 113 22.95 11.31 0.49
C GLY A 113 21.51 11.52 0.99
N PRO A 114 21.22 11.28 2.27
CA PRO A 114 19.89 11.51 2.85
C PRO A 114 19.40 12.97 2.84
N ASP A 115 20.11 13.91 2.20
CA ASP A 115 19.87 15.36 2.23
C ASP A 115 19.59 15.99 0.83
N ALA A 116 19.14 15.22 -0.18
CA ALA A 116 18.83 15.82 -1.49
C ALA A 116 17.45 16.53 -1.56
N PRO A 117 17.44 17.84 -1.87
CA PRO A 117 16.24 18.68 -1.74
C PRO A 117 15.10 18.36 -2.73
N ALA A 118 15.38 17.70 -3.86
CA ALA A 118 14.34 17.36 -4.85
C ALA A 118 13.54 16.12 -4.46
N THR A 119 14.18 15.14 -3.81
CA THR A 119 13.53 13.93 -3.29
C THR A 119 12.71 14.27 -2.06
N ASP A 120 13.23 15.13 -1.18
CA ASP A 120 12.49 15.66 -0.03
C ASP A 120 11.26 16.45 -0.47
N ALA A 121 11.37 17.29 -1.52
CA ALA A 121 10.24 18.04 -2.05
C ALA A 121 9.14 17.11 -2.60
N MET A 122 9.49 16.08 -3.35
CA MET A 122 8.50 15.12 -3.86
C MET A 122 7.87 14.31 -2.73
N HIS A 123 8.66 13.90 -1.73
CA HIS A 123 8.13 13.23 -0.54
C HIS A 123 7.19 14.11 0.27
N ALA A 124 7.56 15.37 0.48
CA ALA A 124 6.71 16.34 1.14
C ALA A 124 5.39 16.52 0.38
N LEU A 125 5.42 16.59 -0.96
CA LEU A 125 4.21 16.68 -1.77
C LEU A 125 3.33 15.43 -1.63
N SER A 126 3.88 14.22 -1.73
CA SER A 126 3.09 12.98 -1.53
C SER A 126 2.52 12.90 -0.11
N GLN A 127 3.29 13.32 0.90
CA GLN A 127 2.81 13.36 2.28
C GLN A 127 1.69 14.38 2.46
N ASP A 128 1.81 15.56 1.85
CA ASP A 128 0.79 16.60 1.89
C ASP A 128 -0.48 16.16 1.16
N GLU A 129 -0.40 15.41 0.06
CA GLU A 129 -1.55 14.78 -0.60
C GLU A 129 -2.25 13.78 0.32
N VAL A 130 -1.51 12.89 0.99
CA VAL A 130 -2.08 11.93 1.95
C VAL A 130 -2.76 12.63 3.11
N VAL A 131 -2.13 13.67 3.66
CA VAL A 131 -2.68 14.47 4.76
C VAL A 131 -3.93 15.22 4.31
N THR A 132 -3.91 15.80 3.11
CA THR A 132 -5.07 16.50 2.53
C THR A 132 -6.24 15.54 2.37
N HIS A 133 -5.99 14.36 1.79
CA HIS A 133 -7.01 13.34 1.60
C HIS A 133 -7.57 12.82 2.95
N ALA A 134 -6.71 12.64 3.94
CA ALA A 134 -7.12 12.26 5.31
C ALA A 134 -7.94 13.35 6.01
N ARG A 135 -7.75 14.64 5.67
CA ARG A 135 -8.60 15.73 6.19
C ARG A 135 -10.02 15.66 5.63
N GLU A 136 -10.17 15.28 4.37
CA GLU A 136 -11.46 15.15 3.69
C GLU A 136 -12.23 13.91 4.16
N ALA A 137 -11.55 12.85 4.58
CA ALA A 137 -12.18 11.63 5.08
C ALA A 137 -13.04 11.89 6.34
N ASP A 138 -14.24 11.31 6.41
CA ASP A 138 -15.11 11.39 7.59
C ASP A 138 -14.56 10.60 8.78
N ALA A 139 -13.83 9.51 8.52
CA ALA A 139 -13.08 8.77 9.55
C ALA A 139 -11.77 8.22 9.01
N VAL A 140 -10.79 8.02 9.89
CA VAL A 140 -9.52 7.35 9.58
C VAL A 140 -9.33 6.24 10.58
N VAL A 141 -9.16 5.00 10.12
CA VAL A 141 -9.00 3.82 10.97
C VAL A 141 -7.83 2.96 10.51
N ARG A 142 -7.14 2.32 11.44
CA ARG A 142 -6.32 1.15 11.12
C ARG A 142 -7.23 -0.09 11.19
N ALA A 143 -7.20 -0.90 10.15
CA ALA A 143 -8.08 -2.04 10.03
C ALA A 143 -7.59 -3.09 9.04
N ARG A 144 -8.21 -4.27 9.10
CA ARG A 144 -8.03 -5.38 8.14
C ARG A 144 -9.36 -5.81 7.54
N VAL A 145 -9.38 -6.13 6.25
CA VAL A 145 -10.53 -6.75 5.58
C VAL A 145 -10.74 -8.18 6.08
N VAL A 146 -11.89 -8.44 6.69
CA VAL A 146 -12.28 -9.76 7.22
C VAL A 146 -13.41 -10.42 6.43
N ALA A 147 -14.17 -9.66 5.64
CA ALA A 147 -15.18 -10.19 4.73
C ALA A 147 -15.35 -9.30 3.50
N LEU A 148 -15.74 -9.92 2.39
CA LEU A 148 -16.11 -9.26 1.14
C LEU A 148 -17.44 -9.85 0.68
N THR A 149 -18.43 -9.00 0.42
CA THR A 149 -19.79 -9.42 0.04
C THR A 149 -20.25 -8.62 -1.16
N ASP A 150 -20.78 -9.31 -2.17
CA ASP A 150 -21.49 -8.66 -3.27
C ASP A 150 -22.72 -7.93 -2.72
N ALA A 151 -22.81 -6.63 -2.99
CA ALA A 151 -23.98 -5.87 -2.58
C ALA A 151 -25.02 -5.96 -3.69
N ALA A 152 -25.93 -6.92 -3.54
CA ALA A 152 -26.99 -7.17 -4.50
C ALA A 152 -27.65 -5.85 -4.96
N PRO A 153 -27.83 -5.65 -6.29
CA PRO A 153 -28.35 -4.40 -6.82
C PRO A 153 -29.75 -4.14 -6.27
N GLN A 154 -29.96 -2.96 -5.69
CA GLN A 154 -31.26 -2.54 -5.14
C GLN A 154 -32.15 -1.84 -6.17
N ALA A 155 -31.61 -1.49 -7.34
CA ALA A 155 -32.31 -0.78 -8.41
C ALA A 155 -31.94 -1.33 -9.79
N GLU A 156 -32.70 -0.95 -10.82
CA GLU A 156 -32.36 -1.28 -12.21
C GLU A 156 -31.01 -0.65 -12.59
N PRO A 157 -30.05 -1.43 -13.12
CA PRO A 157 -28.73 -0.93 -13.49
C PRO A 157 -28.82 0.14 -14.58
N ARG A 158 -28.14 1.27 -14.39
CA ARG A 158 -27.94 2.31 -15.39
C ARG A 158 -26.60 2.14 -16.09
N GLU A 159 -26.46 2.86 -17.20
CA GLU A 159 -25.17 2.98 -17.88
C GLU A 159 -24.14 3.54 -16.91
N HIS A 160 -23.02 2.82 -16.78
CA HIS A 160 -21.93 3.09 -15.85
C HIS A 160 -22.25 2.91 -14.35
N ASP A 161 -23.34 2.23 -13.97
CA ASP A 161 -23.51 1.87 -12.56
C ASP A 161 -22.39 0.90 -12.12
N PRO A 162 -21.78 1.14 -10.95
CA PRO A 162 -20.77 0.24 -10.43
C PRO A 162 -21.40 -1.06 -9.95
N LEU A 163 -20.67 -2.17 -10.13
CA LEU A 163 -20.88 -3.35 -9.31
C LEU A 163 -20.43 -3.03 -7.88
N VAL A 164 -21.37 -2.71 -6.99
CA VAL A 164 -21.04 -2.32 -5.61
C VAL A 164 -20.80 -3.55 -4.75
N TRP A 165 -19.71 -3.53 -3.98
CA TRP A 165 -19.36 -4.56 -3.02
C TRP A 165 -19.19 -3.93 -1.63
N ILE A 166 -19.33 -4.75 -0.59
CA ILE A 166 -19.09 -4.37 0.81
C ILE A 166 -17.87 -5.12 1.32
N ALA A 167 -16.90 -4.37 1.84
CA ALA A 167 -15.82 -4.90 2.66
C ALA A 167 -16.13 -4.67 4.14
N THR A 168 -16.06 -5.73 4.94
CA THR A 168 -16.09 -5.60 6.40
C THR A 168 -14.66 -5.44 6.90
N LEU A 169 -14.39 -4.33 7.57
CA LEU A 169 -13.11 -3.99 8.16
C LEU A 169 -13.15 -4.27 9.66
N ALA A 170 -12.28 -5.17 10.14
CA ALA A 170 -12.01 -5.30 11.57
C ALA A 170 -11.07 -4.17 11.99
N VAL A 171 -11.58 -3.24 12.78
CA VAL A 171 -10.89 -2.03 13.22
C VAL A 171 -10.15 -2.33 14.52
N ASP A 172 -8.85 -2.07 14.51
CA ASP A 172 -8.02 -2.16 15.71
C ASP A 172 -7.70 -0.79 16.31
N LEU A 173 -7.76 0.28 15.52
CA LEU A 173 -7.54 1.65 15.97
C LEU A 173 -8.37 2.66 15.19
N ALA A 174 -9.13 3.50 15.87
CA ALA A 174 -9.67 4.74 15.31
C ALA A 174 -8.66 5.88 15.50
N VAL A 175 -8.36 6.61 14.43
CA VAL A 175 -7.42 7.73 14.40
C VAL A 175 -8.19 9.05 14.40
N LYS A 176 -9.15 9.18 13.47
CA LYS A 176 -10.01 10.35 13.28
C LYS A 176 -11.46 9.92 13.08
N GLY A 177 -12.39 10.78 13.48
CA GLY A 177 -13.81 10.63 13.20
C GLY A 177 -14.51 9.64 14.13
N ASP A 178 -15.83 9.56 14.00
CA ASP A 178 -16.65 8.64 14.80
C ASP A 178 -17.09 7.44 13.97
N ILE A 179 -16.69 6.25 14.40
CA ILE A 179 -17.13 4.97 13.84
C ILE A 179 -18.21 4.29 14.69
N GLY A 180 -18.80 5.01 15.65
CA GLY A 180 -19.83 4.53 16.56
C GLY A 180 -19.34 3.50 17.57
N GLY A 181 -18.04 3.54 17.93
CA GLY A 181 -17.41 2.58 18.86
C GLY A 181 -17.37 1.13 18.35
N ARG A 182 -17.59 0.90 17.04
CA ARG A 182 -17.66 -0.43 16.46
C ARG A 182 -16.25 -1.00 16.25
N SER A 183 -16.06 -2.27 16.58
CA SER A 183 -14.85 -3.04 16.23
C SER A 183 -14.87 -3.54 14.78
N GLU A 184 -16.02 -3.45 14.10
CA GLU A 184 -16.17 -3.78 12.68
C GLU A 184 -16.94 -2.68 11.95
N VAL A 185 -16.46 -2.31 10.77
CA VAL A 185 -17.06 -1.28 9.94
C VAL A 185 -17.27 -1.82 8.53
N ALA A 186 -18.51 -1.72 8.04
CA ALA A 186 -18.84 -2.03 6.66
C ALA A 186 -18.58 -0.81 5.76
N VAL A 187 -17.75 -1.00 4.73
CA VAL A 187 -17.41 0.02 3.74
C VAL A 187 -17.82 -0.46 2.35
N ALA A 188 -18.48 0.38 1.58
CA ALA A 188 -18.83 0.06 0.20
C ALA A 188 -17.74 0.53 -0.77
N TYR A 189 -17.51 -0.23 -1.83
CA TYR A 189 -16.56 0.10 -2.89
C TYR A 189 -17.07 -0.34 -4.27
N ALA A 190 -16.55 0.28 -5.32
CA ALA A 190 -16.88 -0.08 -6.70
C ALA A 190 -15.98 -1.22 -7.20
N ASN A 191 -16.55 -2.42 -7.32
CA ASN A 191 -15.88 -3.59 -7.90
C ASN A 191 -16.16 -3.73 -9.41
N SER A 192 -16.07 -2.62 -10.15
CA SER A 192 -16.36 -2.58 -11.58
C SER A 192 -15.10 -2.37 -12.42
N GLN A 193 -15.13 -2.88 -13.65
CA GLN A 193 -14.10 -2.68 -14.69
C GLN A 193 -14.41 -1.50 -15.62
N ASP A 194 -15.59 -0.90 -15.47
CA ASP A 194 -15.99 0.28 -16.22
C ASP A 194 -14.98 1.44 -16.05
N VAL A 195 -14.83 2.26 -17.08
CA VAL A 195 -13.84 3.35 -17.11
C VAL A 195 -13.98 4.35 -15.97
N GLN A 196 -15.19 4.54 -15.43
CA GLN A 196 -15.45 5.42 -14.29
C GLN A 196 -14.94 4.83 -12.97
N TRP A 197 -14.85 3.50 -12.87
CA TRP A 197 -14.59 2.77 -11.62
C TRP A 197 -13.30 1.95 -11.63
N ARG A 198 -12.65 1.82 -12.79
CA ARG A 198 -11.44 0.99 -12.95
C ARG A 198 -10.31 1.39 -12.00
N SER A 199 -10.15 2.69 -11.72
CA SER A 199 -9.14 3.24 -10.80
C SER A 199 -9.58 3.24 -9.33
N ALA A 200 -10.83 2.90 -9.04
CA ALA A 200 -11.31 2.84 -7.67
C ALA A 200 -10.59 1.71 -6.89
N LEU A 201 -10.37 1.96 -5.60
CA LEU A 201 -9.81 0.96 -4.70
C LEU A 201 -10.69 -0.31 -4.69
N LYS A 202 -10.05 -1.46 -4.87
CA LYS A 202 -10.69 -2.78 -4.82
C LYS A 202 -10.07 -3.57 -3.66
N PRO A 203 -10.67 -3.49 -2.45
CA PRO A 203 -10.19 -4.22 -1.28
C PRO A 203 -10.04 -5.72 -1.55
N LYS A 204 -9.02 -6.32 -0.95
CA LYS A 204 -8.74 -7.76 -1.00
C LYS A 204 -8.89 -8.38 0.38
N ALA A 205 -9.26 -9.67 0.42
CA ALA A 205 -9.34 -10.41 1.68
C ALA A 205 -8.01 -10.34 2.44
N GLY A 206 -8.07 -10.06 3.74
CA GLY A 206 -6.90 -9.93 4.60
C GLY A 206 -6.08 -8.65 4.41
N GLN A 207 -6.42 -7.76 3.47
CA GLN A 207 -5.72 -6.49 3.26
C GLN A 207 -5.82 -5.61 4.50
N ALA A 208 -4.69 -5.06 4.94
CA ALA A 208 -4.60 -4.24 6.14
C ALA A 208 -3.86 -2.93 5.86
N GLY A 209 -4.23 -1.88 6.59
CA GLY A 209 -3.63 -0.55 6.45
C GLY A 209 -4.40 0.50 7.23
N LEU A 210 -4.10 1.75 6.94
CA LEU A 210 -4.92 2.90 7.30
C LEU A 210 -5.97 3.12 6.23
N TRP A 211 -7.23 3.14 6.63
CA TRP A 211 -8.38 3.33 5.78
C TRP A 211 -8.93 4.73 6.01
N LEU A 212 -8.98 5.52 4.95
CA LEU A 212 -9.58 6.85 4.92
C LEU A 212 -11.01 6.64 4.41
N LEU A 213 -11.95 6.73 5.35
CA LEU A 213 -13.34 6.38 5.14
C LEU A 213 -14.14 7.65 4.85
N HIS A 214 -14.88 7.64 3.74
CA HIS A 214 -15.78 8.72 3.36
C HIS A 214 -17.23 8.33 3.64
N GLY A 215 -18.12 9.31 3.70
CA GLY A 215 -19.53 9.10 3.96
C GLY A 215 -20.19 8.15 2.96
N PRO A 216 -21.41 7.71 3.26
CA PRO A 216 -22.14 6.80 2.38
C PRO A 216 -22.45 7.47 1.04
N GLN A 217 -22.34 6.71 -0.05
CA GLN A 217 -22.67 7.19 -1.38
C GLN A 217 -24.18 7.13 -1.62
N THR A 218 -24.71 8.16 -2.28
CA THR A 218 -26.13 8.18 -2.65
C THR A 218 -26.41 7.07 -3.68
N GLY A 219 -27.45 6.27 -3.43
CA GLY A 219 -27.82 5.15 -4.30
C GLY A 219 -27.02 3.87 -4.07
N TRP A 220 -26.10 3.86 -3.11
CA TRP A 220 -25.37 2.66 -2.68
C TRP A 220 -26.05 2.02 -1.47
N PRO A 221 -25.77 0.74 -1.17
CA PRO A 221 -26.41 0.03 -0.05
C PRO A 221 -26.18 0.74 1.29
N GLY A 222 -27.28 1.11 1.96
CA GLY A 222 -27.23 1.78 3.27
C GLY A 222 -26.72 0.91 4.43
N THR A 223 -26.40 -0.36 4.19
CA THR A 223 -25.73 -1.24 5.14
C THR A 223 -24.25 -0.88 5.35
N ALA A 224 -23.64 -0.18 4.38
CA ALA A 224 -22.31 0.39 4.54
C ALA A 224 -22.41 1.83 5.07
N ALA A 225 -21.86 2.07 6.25
CA ALA A 225 -21.84 3.39 6.86
C ALA A 225 -20.84 4.34 6.18
N PHE A 226 -19.88 3.78 5.43
CA PHE A 226 -18.84 4.52 4.74
C PHE A 226 -18.59 3.96 3.34
N SER A 227 -17.82 4.67 2.54
CA SER A 227 -17.34 4.26 1.23
C SER A 227 -15.83 4.48 1.08
N VAL A 228 -15.23 3.68 0.20
CA VAL A 228 -13.86 3.85 -0.29
C VAL A 228 -13.86 3.80 -1.81
N LEU A 229 -13.52 4.91 -2.45
CA LEU A 229 -13.59 5.11 -3.90
C LEU A 229 -12.24 5.49 -4.50
N HIS A 230 -11.38 6.14 -3.73
CA HIS A 230 -10.09 6.63 -4.21
C HIS A 230 -9.00 5.61 -3.90
N ALA A 231 -7.99 5.50 -4.78
CA ALA A 231 -6.84 4.63 -4.54
C ALA A 231 -6.09 5.00 -3.25
N MET A 232 -6.13 6.28 -2.86
CA MET A 232 -5.54 6.78 -1.61
C MET A 232 -6.40 6.49 -0.37
N ASP A 233 -7.58 5.91 -0.50
CA ASP A 233 -8.41 5.54 0.66
C ASP A 233 -7.79 4.40 1.47
N LEU A 234 -6.79 3.72 0.91
CA LEU A 234 -5.92 2.81 1.64
C LEU A 234 -4.50 3.38 1.65
N GLN A 235 -4.04 3.71 2.84
CA GLN A 235 -2.68 4.12 3.12
C GLN A 235 -1.94 3.03 3.89
N PRO A 236 -0.61 2.92 3.73
CA PRO A 236 0.20 2.09 4.61
C PRO A 236 0.07 2.57 6.07
N SER A 237 -0.02 1.65 7.03
CA SER A 237 -0.20 2.00 8.46
C SER A 237 0.88 2.91 9.04
N ILE A 238 2.02 3.00 8.35
CA ILE A 238 3.13 3.88 8.69
C ILE A 238 2.81 5.37 8.62
N GLN A 239 1.82 5.74 7.80
CA GLN A 239 1.39 7.12 7.70
C GLN A 239 0.69 7.59 8.98
N LEU A 240 0.46 6.71 9.97
CA LEU A 240 -0.25 7.02 11.20
C LEU A 240 0.40 8.18 11.97
N ASP A 241 1.72 8.14 12.14
CA ASP A 241 2.42 9.14 12.93
C ASP A 241 2.50 10.47 12.17
N LEU A 242 2.74 10.44 10.86
CA LEU A 242 2.59 11.62 10.00
C LEU A 242 1.21 12.27 10.16
N LEU A 243 0.14 11.47 10.09
CA LEU A 243 -1.23 11.97 10.21
C LEU A 243 -1.45 12.61 11.59
N ARG A 244 -1.02 11.95 12.67
CA ARG A 244 -1.11 12.48 14.04
C ARG A 244 -0.34 13.77 14.23
N GLU A 245 0.90 13.85 13.72
CA GLU A 245 1.73 15.06 13.77
C GLU A 245 1.07 16.24 13.04
N ARG A 246 0.30 15.94 11.98
CA ARG A 246 -0.47 16.92 11.22
C ARG A 246 -1.87 17.18 11.79
N GLY A 247 -2.18 16.63 12.98
CA GLY A 247 -3.43 16.88 13.71
C GLY A 247 -4.65 16.18 13.12
N ILE A 248 -4.45 15.00 12.54
CA ILE A 248 -5.50 14.05 12.12
C ILE A 248 -5.74 13.05 13.25
#